data_AF-A0A957S8K0-F1
#
_entry.id   AF-A0A957S8K0-F1
#
_cell.length_a   1.000
_cell.length_b   1.000
_cell.length_c   1.000
_cell.angle_alpha   90.00
_cell.angle_beta   90.00
_cell.angle_gamma   90.00
#
_symmetry.space_group_name_H-M   'P 1'
#
loop_
_entity.id
_entity.type
_entity.pdbx_description
1 polymer ?
#
loop_
_entity_poly.entity_id
_entity_poly.type
_entity_poly.pdbx_seq_one_letter_code
_entity_poly.pdbx_strand_id
1 'polypeptide(L)'
;MTDHFLYQGAKTGQISFPLGGIGTGCIGLAGNGRLIDWEIFNRPNKGSVNGFSHFAVRAERDGQVVDARILHGDLNAPYQGELQGTTFNSFGWGPRREYLTGLPHFKDVAFRGEYPIAQLSFHDEEFPGQVKLMAFNPFIPLNA
;
A
#
# COMPACT_ATOMS: atom_id res chain seq x y z
N MET A 1 -23.92 2.80 -10.62
CA MET A 1 -23.09 1.83 -9.89
C MET A 1 -22.93 2.34 -8.48
N THR A 2 -23.21 1.52 -7.46
CA THR A 2 -23.09 1.92 -6.06
C THR A 2 -21.64 1.91 -5.60
N ASP A 3 -21.20 2.98 -4.93
CA ASP A 3 -19.84 3.16 -4.35
C ASP A 3 -19.55 2.24 -3.14
N HIS A 4 -20.23 1.10 -3.04
CA HIS A 4 -19.98 0.12 -2.00
C HIS A 4 -18.55 -0.40 -2.09
N PHE A 5 -17.90 -0.51 -0.92
CA PHE A 5 -16.52 -0.95 -0.73
C PHE A 5 -15.45 -0.10 -1.42
N LEU A 6 -15.79 1.09 -1.92
CA LEU A 6 -14.85 2.05 -2.47
C LEU A 6 -14.40 3.06 -1.39
N TYR A 7 -13.09 3.18 -1.21
CA TYR A 7 -12.46 4.02 -0.20
C TYR A 7 -11.46 4.97 -0.87
N GLN A 8 -11.53 6.25 -0.51
CA GLN A 8 -10.68 7.34 -1.06
C GLN A 8 -10.34 8.35 0.04
N GLY A 9 -9.27 9.13 -0.17
CA GLY A 9 -8.82 10.18 0.75
C GLY A 9 -8.63 9.67 2.18
N ALA A 10 -9.18 10.37 3.16
CA ALA A 10 -9.05 10.00 4.58
C ALA A 10 -9.56 8.57 4.90
N LYS A 11 -10.49 8.01 4.10
CA LYS A 11 -11.02 6.66 4.32
C LYS A 11 -10.01 5.55 4.03
N THR A 12 -8.92 5.84 3.33
CA THR A 12 -7.86 4.85 3.07
C THR A 12 -6.88 4.71 4.23
N GLY A 13 -6.87 5.67 5.17
CA GLY A 13 -5.79 5.83 6.16
C GLY A 13 -5.66 4.69 7.18
N GLN A 14 -6.69 3.87 7.35
CA GLN A 14 -6.70 2.77 8.34
C GLN A 14 -6.86 1.38 7.70
N ILE A 15 -6.79 1.29 6.37
CA ILE A 15 -6.91 0.01 5.68
C ILE A 15 -5.61 -0.77 5.83
N SER A 16 -5.72 -2.03 6.28
CA SER A 16 -4.69 -3.07 6.17
C SER A 16 -5.39 -4.33 5.65
N PHE A 17 -5.36 -4.53 4.33
CA PHE A 17 -6.01 -5.67 3.68
C PHE A 17 -5.09 -6.89 3.71
N PRO A 18 -5.49 -8.03 4.29
CA PRO A 18 -4.59 -9.15 4.51
C PRO A 18 -4.32 -9.94 3.22
N LEU A 19 -3.03 -10.02 2.84
CA LEU A 19 -2.52 -10.90 1.79
C LEU A 19 -1.76 -12.06 2.43
N GLY A 20 -2.43 -13.20 2.55
CA GLY A 20 -1.89 -14.40 3.19
C GLY A 20 -3.01 -15.37 3.55
N GLY A 21 -2.78 -16.67 3.34
CA GLY A 21 -3.72 -17.74 3.67
C GLY A 21 -3.74 -18.07 5.15
N ILE A 22 -4.59 -19.03 5.54
CA ILE A 22 -4.65 -19.50 6.93
C ILE A 22 -3.31 -20.16 7.28
N GLY A 23 -2.66 -19.68 8.35
CA GLY A 23 -1.42 -20.27 8.86
C GLY A 23 -0.15 -19.94 8.06
N THR A 24 -0.23 -19.22 6.94
CA THR A 24 0.95 -18.86 6.13
C THR A 24 1.67 -17.59 6.62
N GLY A 25 1.04 -16.86 7.54
CA GLY A 25 1.37 -15.46 7.77
C GLY A 25 0.75 -14.55 6.72
N CYS A 26 0.75 -13.23 7.00
CA CYS A 26 0.13 -12.22 6.16
C CYS A 26 1.06 -11.03 5.93
N ILE A 27 0.89 -10.36 4.79
CA ILE A 27 1.37 -9.00 4.53
C ILE A 27 0.12 -8.12 4.38
N GLY A 28 0.07 -7.00 5.08
CA GLY A 28 -1.01 -6.01 4.92
C GLY A 28 -0.80 -5.16 3.67
N LEU A 29 -1.83 -5.02 2.85
CA LEU A 29 -1.90 -4.02 1.79
C LEU A 29 -2.64 -2.79 2.32
N ALA A 30 -1.89 -1.69 2.48
CA ALA A 30 -2.43 -0.44 2.96
C ALA A 30 -3.35 0.21 1.92
N GLY A 31 -4.28 1.06 2.40
CA GLY A 31 -5.21 1.78 1.52
C GLY A 31 -4.54 2.70 0.48
N ASN A 32 -3.30 3.12 0.74
CA ASN A 32 -2.48 3.90 -0.19
C ASN A 32 -1.45 3.05 -0.96
N GLY A 33 -1.58 1.72 -0.99
CA GLY A 33 -0.73 0.82 -1.78
C GLY A 33 0.56 0.35 -1.11
N ARG A 34 0.91 0.84 0.07
CA ARG A 34 2.08 0.37 0.84
C ARG A 34 1.91 -1.07 1.32
N LEU A 35 3.03 -1.79 1.45
CA LEU A 35 3.09 -3.09 2.12
C LEU A 35 3.48 -2.91 3.59
N ILE A 36 2.56 -3.25 4.49
CA ILE A 36 2.67 -3.08 5.95
C ILE A 36 2.44 -4.41 6.67
N ASP A 37 2.58 -4.44 7.99
CA ASP A 37 2.20 -5.58 8.84
C ASP A 37 2.78 -6.93 8.35
N TRP A 38 4.10 -7.00 8.23
CA TRP A 38 4.83 -8.18 7.76
C TRP A 38 4.84 -9.29 8.82
N GLU A 39 3.77 -10.08 8.86
CA GLU A 39 3.50 -11.15 9.82
C GLU A 39 3.85 -12.53 9.23
N ILE A 40 5.01 -12.64 8.60
CA ILE A 40 5.52 -13.86 7.93
C ILE A 40 6.64 -14.56 8.72
N PHE A 41 6.91 -14.12 9.95
CA PHE A 41 8.00 -14.62 10.79
C PHE A 41 7.49 -15.34 12.05
N ASN A 42 6.33 -16.00 11.96
CA ASN A 42 5.72 -16.76 13.06
C ASN A 42 5.53 -15.96 14.36
N ARG A 43 5.25 -14.66 14.25
CA ARG A 43 4.93 -13.79 15.38
C ARG A 43 4.02 -12.63 14.94
N PRO A 44 3.19 -12.08 15.84
CA PRO A 44 2.50 -10.81 15.61
C PRO A 44 3.51 -9.71 15.29
N ASN A 45 3.20 -8.87 14.30
CA ASN A 45 4.15 -7.87 13.80
C ASN A 45 3.43 -6.67 13.16
N LYS A 46 2.38 -6.16 13.80
CA LYS A 46 1.65 -4.96 13.34
C LYS A 46 2.52 -3.71 13.37
N GLY A 47 2.32 -2.81 12.41
CA GLY A 47 3.13 -1.61 12.20
C GLY A 47 4.53 -1.89 11.65
N SER A 48 4.86 -3.15 11.34
CA SER A 48 6.15 -3.51 10.78
C SER A 48 6.26 -3.20 9.28
N VAL A 49 7.51 -3.13 8.84
CA VAL A 49 7.91 -2.94 7.45
C VAL A 49 8.98 -3.97 7.12
N ASN A 50 9.19 -4.25 5.84
CA ASN A 50 10.30 -5.06 5.36
C ASN A 50 11.20 -4.21 4.46
N GLY A 51 12.08 -3.44 5.08
CA GLY A 51 12.93 -2.46 4.39
C GLY A 51 12.12 -1.52 3.51
N PHE A 52 12.55 -1.35 2.27
CA PHE A 52 11.92 -0.49 1.27
C PHE A 52 11.08 -1.30 0.26
N SER A 53 10.37 -2.35 0.70
CA SER A 53 9.58 -3.20 -0.22
C SER A 53 8.41 -2.45 -0.85
N HIS A 54 8.34 -2.40 -2.18
CA HIS A 54 7.28 -1.72 -2.94
C HIS A 54 7.17 -2.28 -4.37
N PHE A 55 6.08 -1.93 -5.05
CA PHE A 55 5.98 -2.06 -6.51
C PHE A 55 6.23 -0.72 -7.17
N ALA A 56 6.83 -0.74 -8.37
CA ALA A 56 7.06 0.46 -9.17
C ALA A 56 6.64 0.22 -10.62
N VAL A 57 6.31 1.29 -11.31
CA VAL A 57 5.98 1.31 -12.72
C VAL A 57 6.84 2.35 -13.42
N ARG A 58 7.32 2.01 -14.62
CA ARG A 58 8.01 2.92 -15.53
C ARG A 58 7.21 3.03 -16.82
N ALA A 59 7.07 4.25 -17.33
CA ALA A 59 6.51 4.53 -18.63
C ALA A 59 7.66 4.91 -19.58
N GLU A 60 7.68 4.28 -20.75
CA GLU A 60 8.69 4.51 -21.78
C GLU A 60 8.03 4.90 -23.10
N ARG A 61 8.66 5.81 -23.84
CA ARG A 61 8.29 6.21 -25.20
C ARG A 61 9.56 6.32 -26.03
N ASP A 62 9.57 5.66 -27.19
CA ASP A 62 10.70 5.67 -28.13
C ASP A 62 12.06 5.33 -27.47
N GLY A 63 12.04 4.40 -26.50
CA GLY A 63 13.23 3.95 -25.77
C GLY A 63 13.70 4.88 -24.65
N GLN A 64 12.97 5.95 -24.34
CA GLN A 64 13.27 6.87 -23.24
C GLN A 64 12.24 6.73 -22.11
N VAL A 65 12.71 6.76 -20.86
CA VAL A 65 11.83 6.80 -19.68
C VAL A 65 11.22 8.19 -19.57
N VAL A 66 9.89 8.27 -19.64
CA VAL A 66 9.16 9.53 -19.51
C VAL A 66 8.60 9.74 -18.10
N ASP A 67 8.37 8.66 -17.35
CA ASP A 67 7.95 8.71 -15.94
C ASP A 67 8.31 7.39 -15.23
N ALA A 68 8.61 7.44 -13.93
CA ALA A 68 8.82 6.29 -13.08
C ALA A 68 8.33 6.60 -11.66
N ARG A 69 7.40 5.78 -11.15
CA ARG A 69 6.73 5.99 -9.86
C ARG A 69 6.60 4.70 -9.08
N ILE A 70 6.58 4.80 -7.75
CA ILE A 70 6.13 3.70 -6.90
C ILE A 70 4.60 3.65 -6.89
N LEU A 71 4.03 2.46 -6.73
CA LEU A 71 2.57 2.25 -6.65
C LEU A 71 2.03 2.60 -5.27
N HIS A 72 2.34 3.80 -4.80
CA HIS A 72 1.79 4.37 -3.58
C HIS A 72 0.93 5.60 -3.91
N GLY A 73 -0.01 5.90 -3.02
CA GLY A 73 -0.66 7.21 -2.91
C GLY A 73 -0.04 8.03 -1.78
N ASP A 74 -0.47 9.28 -1.68
CA ASP A 74 -0.12 10.16 -0.57
C ASP A 74 -0.30 9.46 0.79
N LEU A 75 0.63 9.71 1.70
CA LEU A 75 0.41 9.41 3.10
C LEU A 75 -0.58 10.42 3.65
N ASN A 76 -1.56 9.98 4.44
CA ASN A 76 -2.48 10.90 5.11
C ASN A 76 -1.85 11.47 6.40
N ALA A 77 -2.21 12.71 6.72
CA ALA A 77 -1.94 13.36 8.01
C ALA A 77 -2.36 12.46 9.20
N PRO A 78 -1.72 12.55 10.38
CA PRO A 78 -1.01 13.72 10.92
C PRO A 78 0.53 13.73 10.81
N TYR A 79 1.14 12.79 10.07
CA TYR A 79 2.61 12.75 9.88
C TYR A 79 3.45 12.72 11.16
N GLN A 80 2.87 12.34 12.29
CA GLN A 80 3.52 12.45 13.60
C GLN A 80 4.55 11.34 13.88
N GLY A 81 4.68 10.34 13.02
CA GLY A 81 5.48 9.13 13.26
C GLY A 81 4.77 8.11 14.17
N GLU A 82 5.48 7.06 14.55
CA GLU A 82 4.92 5.93 15.31
C GLU A 82 5.29 5.98 16.80
N LEU A 83 4.33 5.63 17.67
CA LEU A 83 4.58 5.54 19.11
C LEU A 83 5.62 4.48 19.48
N GLN A 84 5.69 3.37 18.74
CA GLN A 84 6.58 2.24 19.00
C GLN A 84 7.75 2.18 17.99
N GLY A 85 8.39 3.33 17.78
CA GLY A 85 9.53 3.47 16.87
C GLY A 85 10.89 3.35 17.55
N THR A 86 11.95 3.11 16.77
CA THR A 86 13.33 3.26 17.25
C THR A 86 13.70 4.74 17.35
N THR A 87 14.85 5.05 17.96
CA THR A 87 15.40 6.42 17.97
C THR A 87 15.39 7.04 16.57
N PHE A 88 14.95 8.30 16.49
CA PHE A 88 14.78 9.07 15.24
C PHE A 88 13.77 8.52 14.23
N ASN A 89 12.98 7.51 14.61
CA ASN A 89 11.91 6.93 13.78
C ASN A 89 10.68 6.65 14.64
N SER A 90 10.42 7.53 15.61
CA SER A 90 9.32 7.45 16.57
C SER A 90 8.48 8.72 16.55
N PHE A 91 7.43 8.76 17.38
CA PHE A 91 6.57 9.93 17.53
C PHE A 91 7.37 11.23 17.68
N GLY A 92 7.02 12.24 16.89
CA GLY A 92 7.70 13.53 16.81
C GLY A 92 8.78 13.62 15.71
N TRP A 93 9.20 12.51 15.10
CA TRP A 93 10.24 12.49 14.05
C TRP A 93 9.71 12.38 12.62
N GLY A 94 8.39 12.41 12.43
CA GLY A 94 7.79 12.26 11.12
C GLY A 94 7.56 10.80 10.72
N PRO A 95 7.01 10.57 9.51
CA PRO A 95 6.85 9.22 8.97
C PRO A 95 8.19 8.51 8.78
N ARG A 96 8.20 7.20 8.95
CA ARG A 96 9.39 6.37 8.71
C ARG A 96 9.87 6.48 7.26
N ARG A 97 11.19 6.43 7.07
CA ARG A 97 11.79 6.40 5.72
C ARG A 97 11.31 5.22 4.89
N GLU A 98 11.02 4.09 5.54
CA GLU A 98 10.54 2.85 4.92
C GLU A 98 9.15 3.00 4.29
N TYR A 99 8.42 4.08 4.60
CA TYR A 99 7.17 4.39 3.90
C TYR A 99 7.36 5.00 2.52
N LEU A 100 8.60 5.40 2.19
CA LEU A 100 8.97 5.92 0.87
C LEU A 100 8.18 7.16 0.45
N THR A 101 7.69 7.96 1.41
CA THR A 101 6.83 9.13 1.16
C THR A 101 7.51 10.24 0.35
N GLY A 102 8.83 10.19 0.19
CA GLY A 102 9.60 11.14 -0.62
C GLY A 102 9.90 10.67 -2.05
N LEU A 103 9.57 9.43 -2.43
CA LEU A 103 9.76 8.96 -3.80
C LEU A 103 8.62 9.43 -4.72
N PRO A 104 8.83 9.59 -6.04
CA PRO A 104 7.73 9.85 -6.98
C PRO A 104 6.64 8.78 -6.89
N HIS A 105 5.40 9.21 -6.69
CA HIS A 105 4.23 8.35 -6.50
C HIS A 105 2.98 9.00 -7.11
N PHE A 106 1.82 8.38 -6.96
CA PHE A 106 0.57 8.89 -7.52
C PHE A 106 -0.13 9.79 -6.51
N LYS A 107 -0.70 10.90 -6.98
CA LYS A 107 -1.47 11.81 -6.14
C LYS A 107 -2.70 11.15 -5.51
N ASP A 108 -3.47 10.44 -6.32
CA ASP A 108 -4.76 9.88 -5.91
C ASP A 108 -4.78 8.34 -5.99
N VAL A 109 -5.34 7.72 -4.96
CA VAL A 109 -5.58 6.27 -4.92
C VAL A 109 -7.01 5.99 -4.48
N ALA A 110 -7.69 5.15 -5.28
CA ALA A 110 -8.97 4.58 -4.92
C ALA A 110 -8.79 3.10 -4.58
N PHE A 111 -9.14 2.73 -3.35
CA PHE A 111 -9.06 1.36 -2.86
C PHE A 111 -10.45 0.73 -2.86
N ARG A 112 -10.62 -0.38 -3.57
CA ARG A 112 -11.81 -1.22 -3.50
C ARG A 112 -11.49 -2.52 -2.79
N GLY A 113 -12.15 -2.76 -1.66
CA GLY A 113 -11.87 -3.90 -0.78
C GLY A 113 -13.04 -4.86 -0.66
N GLU A 114 -12.92 -6.04 -1.26
CA GLU A 114 -13.94 -7.09 -1.24
C GLU A 114 -13.24 -8.42 -0.95
N TYR A 115 -12.98 -8.70 0.33
CA TYR A 115 -12.20 -9.89 0.70
C TYR A 115 -12.77 -11.16 0.04
N PRO A 116 -11.95 -11.95 -0.68
CA PRO A 116 -10.48 -11.99 -0.60
C PRO A 116 -9.71 -11.20 -1.69
N ILE A 117 -10.38 -10.29 -2.40
CA ILE A 117 -9.79 -9.47 -3.45
C ILE A 117 -9.74 -7.99 -3.05
N ALA A 118 -8.63 -7.33 -3.34
CA ALA A 118 -8.50 -5.88 -3.30
C ALA A 118 -8.08 -5.35 -4.67
N GLN A 119 -8.62 -4.20 -5.05
CA GLN A 119 -8.24 -3.48 -6.26
C GLN A 119 -7.89 -2.04 -5.91
N LEU A 120 -6.72 -1.58 -6.34
CA LEU A 120 -6.30 -0.19 -6.23
C LEU A 120 -6.24 0.40 -7.64
N SER A 121 -6.81 1.59 -7.81
CA SER A 121 -6.62 2.41 -8.99
C SER A 121 -5.80 3.63 -8.61
N PHE A 122 -4.71 3.87 -9.36
CA PHE A 122 -3.80 4.98 -9.14
C PHE A 122 -4.06 6.04 -10.21
N HIS A 123 -4.14 7.30 -9.78
CA HIS A 123 -4.43 8.42 -10.65
C HIS A 123 -3.46 9.57 -10.42
N ASP A 124 -2.93 10.07 -11.52
CA ASP A 124 -2.14 11.28 -11.60
C ASP A 124 -2.22 11.80 -13.04
N GLU A 125 -2.47 13.09 -13.23
CA GLU A 125 -2.63 13.70 -14.56
C GLU A 125 -1.32 13.72 -15.37
N GLU A 126 -0.18 13.67 -14.69
CA GLU A 126 1.15 13.69 -15.32
C GLU A 126 1.59 12.30 -15.77
N PHE A 127 1.07 11.23 -15.17
CA PHE A 127 1.43 9.86 -15.55
C PHE A 127 0.71 9.45 -16.84
N PRO A 128 1.42 8.98 -17.89
CA PRO A 128 0.87 8.84 -19.24
C PRO A 128 -0.07 7.63 -19.45
N GLY A 129 -0.44 6.91 -18.39
CA GLY A 129 -1.19 5.66 -18.50
C GLY A 129 -2.12 5.40 -17.32
N GLN A 130 -2.97 4.37 -17.44
CA GLN A 130 -3.82 3.92 -16.34
C GLN A 130 -3.15 2.78 -15.58
N VAL A 131 -3.06 2.89 -14.26
CA VAL A 131 -2.42 1.88 -13.42
C VAL A 131 -3.41 1.33 -12.41
N LYS A 132 -3.51 0.00 -12.38
CA LYS A 132 -4.32 -0.74 -11.42
C LYS A 132 -3.51 -1.86 -10.81
N LEU A 133 -3.66 -2.07 -9.51
CA LEU A 133 -3.13 -3.22 -8.78
C LEU A 133 -4.31 -4.06 -8.32
N MET A 134 -4.29 -5.35 -8.65
CA MET A 134 -5.21 -6.33 -8.08
C MET A 134 -4.40 -7.29 -7.22
N ALA A 135 -4.77 -7.40 -5.95
CA ALA A 135 -4.13 -8.28 -4.99
C ALA A 135 -5.19 -9.18 -4.38
N PHE A 136 -4.86 -10.45 -4.17
CA PHE A 136 -5.81 -11.39 -3.60
C PHE A 136 -5.12 -12.46 -2.77
N ASN A 137 -5.86 -12.97 -1.80
CA ASN A 137 -5.60 -14.24 -1.14
C ASN A 137 -6.45 -15.30 -1.87
N PRO A 138 -5.92 -16.47 -2.26
CA PRO A 138 -6.72 -17.56 -2.81
C PRO A 138 -7.57 -18.28 -1.72
N PHE A 139 -8.38 -17.52 -0.98
CA PHE A 139 -9.22 -18.04 0.09
C PHE A 139 -10.47 -18.65 -0.52
N ILE A 140 -10.45 -19.97 -0.66
CA ILE A 140 -11.52 -20.73 -1.31
C ILE A 140 -12.21 -21.58 -0.24
N PRO A 141 -13.47 -21.29 0.11
CA PRO A 141 -14.22 -22.12 1.04
C PRO A 141 -14.20 -23.60 0.61
N LEU A 142 -14.01 -24.49 1.59
CA LEU A 142 -13.94 -25.95 1.41
C LEU A 142 -12.71 -26.47 0.64
N ASN A 143 -11.71 -25.61 0.39
CA ASN A 143 -10.43 -26.01 -0.19
C ASN A 143 -9.35 -25.90 0.89
N ALA A 144 -8.66 -27.02 1.18
CA ALA A 144 -7.68 -27.16 2.25
C ALA A 144 -6.31 -27.55 1.69
#